data_AF-A0A7D5S7K8-F1
#
_entry.id   AF-A0A7D5S7K8-F1
#
_cell.length_a   1.000
_cell.length_b   1.000
_cell.length_c   1.000
_cell.angle_alpha   90.00
_cell.angle_beta   90.00
_cell.angle_gamma   90.00
#
_symmetry.space_group_name_H-M   'P 1'
#
loop_
_entity.id
_entity.type
_entity.pdbx_description
1 polymer ?
#
loop_
_entity_poly.entity_id
_entity_poly.type
_entity_poly.pdbx_seq_one_letter_code
_entity_poly.pdbx_strand_id
1 'polypeptide(L)'
;MHVEFTVSDQDGLHALSITLLRNATDTLLNVQPAVMDKTVFPFHHHLTLSGVSGVQTLQLFIRAENHASFVSTQEVTFYAQP
;
A
#
# COMPACT_ATOMS: atom_id res chain seq x y z
N MET A 1 9.74 -0.54 10.22
CA MET A 1 9.53 -0.08 8.83
C MET A 1 8.40 0.93 8.82
N HIS A 2 8.56 2.02 8.05
CA HIS A 2 7.53 3.04 7.85
C HIS A 2 7.11 3.03 6.38
N VAL A 3 5.81 2.93 6.12
CA VAL A 3 5.22 3.06 4.78
C VAL A 3 4.44 4.37 4.74
N GLU A 4 4.83 5.27 3.85
CA GLU A 4 4.22 6.58 3.69
C GLU A 4 4.08 6.92 2.20
N PHE A 5 2.91 7.39 1.80
CA PHE A 5 2.65 7.91 0.46
C PHE A 5 1.39 8.78 0.44
N THR A 6 1.20 9.51 -0.66
CA THR A 6 -0.03 10.25 -0.94
C THR A 6 -0.62 9.74 -2.24
N VAL A 7 -1.92 9.49 -2.24
CA VAL A 7 -2.69 9.21 -3.46
C VAL A 7 -3.46 10.47 -3.82
N SER A 8 -3.44 10.85 -5.09
CA SER A 8 -4.17 12.01 -5.60
C SER A 8 -4.93 11.67 -6.87
N ASP A 9 -6.18 12.13 -6.95
CA ASP A 9 -7.05 12.02 -8.12
C ASP A 9 -7.94 13.28 -8.18
N GLN A 10 -8.13 13.84 -9.38
CA GLN A 10 -8.89 15.10 -9.53
C GLN A 10 -10.40 14.90 -9.37
N ASP A 11 -10.90 13.71 -9.70
CA ASP A 11 -12.33 13.35 -9.66
C ASP A 11 -12.73 12.74 -8.32
N GLY A 12 -11.77 12.50 -7.44
CA GLY A 12 -11.97 11.95 -6.10
C GLY A 12 -11.78 10.44 -6.06
N LEU A 13 -11.16 9.96 -4.97
CA LEU A 13 -10.92 8.54 -4.74
C LEU A 13 -12.21 7.85 -4.29
N HIS A 14 -12.67 6.87 -5.05
CA HIS A 14 -13.80 6.02 -4.71
C HIS A 14 -13.38 4.85 -3.80
N ALA A 15 -12.27 4.19 -4.13
CA ALA A 15 -11.72 3.10 -3.34
C ALA A 15 -10.19 3.12 -3.32
N LEU A 16 -9.62 2.60 -2.24
CA LEU A 16 -8.17 2.42 -2.07
C LEU A 16 -7.92 1.12 -1.31
N SER A 17 -7.02 0.29 -1.82
CA SER A 17 -6.54 -0.90 -1.14
C SER A 17 -5.02 -0.94 -1.13
N ILE A 18 -4.45 -1.30 0.02
CA ILE A 18 -3.02 -1.27 0.28
C ILE A 18 -2.63 -2.61 0.86
N THR A 19 -1.82 -3.36 0.12
CA THR A 19 -1.38 -4.70 0.50
C THR A 19 0.14 -4.75 0.51
N LEU A 20 0.71 -5.25 1.59
CA LEU A 20 2.15 -5.52 1.69
C LEU A 20 2.34 -7.02 1.87
N LEU A 21 3.10 -7.62 0.96
CA LEU A 21 3.51 -9.01 1.02
C LEU A 21 5.00 -9.12 1.37
N ARG A 22 5.34 -10.16 2.12
CA ARG A 22 6.71 -10.61 2.35
C ARG A 22 6.91 -11.96 1.66
N ASN A 23 8.02 -12.08 0.93
CA ASN A 23 8.41 -13.26 0.17
C ASN A 23 7.27 -13.81 -0.72
N ALA A 24 6.46 -12.89 -1.28
CA ALA A 24 5.27 -13.16 -2.09
C ALA A 24 4.11 -13.92 -1.41
N THR A 25 4.26 -14.39 -0.17
CA THR A 25 3.26 -15.24 0.50
C THR A 25 2.68 -14.62 1.76
N ASP A 26 3.52 -14.00 2.58
CA ASP A 26 3.13 -13.53 3.91
C ASP A 26 2.51 -12.15 3.80
N THR A 27 1.22 -12.03 4.09
CA THR A 27 0.58 -10.71 4.16
C THR A 27 0.96 -10.00 5.46
N LEU A 28 1.70 -8.90 5.34
CA LEU A 28 2.09 -8.05 6.46
C LEU A 28 1.14 -6.87 6.68
N LEU A 29 0.50 -6.40 5.62
CA LEU A 29 -0.50 -5.34 5.65
C LEU A 29 -1.57 -5.66 4.61
N ASN A 30 -2.83 -5.48 4.97
CA ASN A 30 -3.96 -5.50 4.04
C ASN A 30 -5.04 -4.56 4.58
N VAL A 31 -5.11 -3.36 4.03
CA VAL A 31 -6.03 -2.31 4.50
C VAL A 31 -6.79 -1.68 3.35
N GLN A 32 -8.04 -1.35 3.62
CA GLN A 32 -8.94 -0.65 2.70
C GLN A 32 -9.45 0.61 3.41
N PRO A 33 -8.67 1.69 3.46
CA PRO A 33 -9.08 2.90 4.14
C PRO A 33 -10.32 3.52 3.48
N ALA A 34 -11.22 4.06 4.30
CA ALA A 34 -12.33 4.87 3.82
C ALA A 34 -11.80 6.19 3.26
N VAL A 35 -11.77 6.31 1.92
CA VAL A 35 -11.23 7.48 1.22
C VAL A 35 -12.23 8.64 1.13
N MET A 36 -13.53 8.36 1.19
CA MET A 36 -14.61 9.38 1.22
C MET A 36 -14.47 10.43 0.12
N ASP A 37 -14.19 9.98 -1.11
CA ASP A 37 -14.14 10.83 -2.30
C ASP A 37 -13.08 11.93 -2.23
N LYS A 38 -12.07 11.76 -1.36
CA LYS A 38 -10.97 12.70 -1.24
C LYS A 38 -10.16 12.72 -2.53
N THR A 39 -9.88 13.93 -3.00
CA THR A 39 -8.98 14.17 -4.12
C THR A 39 -7.51 13.98 -3.74
N VAL A 40 -7.20 14.04 -2.44
CA VAL A 40 -5.87 13.78 -1.87
C VAL A 40 -6.03 12.96 -0.59
N PHE A 41 -5.41 11.78 -0.56
CA PHE A 41 -5.42 10.89 0.59
C PHE A 41 -3.98 10.57 1.04
N PRO A 42 -3.54 11.10 2.20
CA PRO A 42 -2.26 10.70 2.79
C PRO A 42 -2.41 9.38 3.55
N PHE A 43 -1.45 8.47 3.36
CA PHE A 43 -1.37 7.21 4.09
C PHE A 43 -0.02 7.10 4.80
N HIS A 44 -0.05 6.68 6.07
CA HIS A 44 1.14 6.38 6.85
C HIS A 44 0.86 5.18 7.76
N HIS A 45 1.81 4.23 7.79
CA HIS A 45 1.68 3.05 8.63
C HIS A 45 3.05 2.54 9.11
N HIS A 46 3.11 2.19 10.40
CA HIS A 46 4.31 1.64 11.02
C HIS A 46 4.15 0.15 11.22
N LEU A 47 5.15 -0.61 10.75
CA LEU A 47 5.20 -2.06 10.82
C LEU A 47 6.49 -2.50 11.48
N THR A 48 6.37 -3.36 12.49
CA THR A 48 7.50 -4.09 13.04
C THR A 48 7.69 -5.38 12.25
N LEU A 49 8.85 -5.52 11.60
CA LEU A 49 9.21 -6.75 10.92
C LEU A 49 9.82 -7.70 11.95
N SER A 50 9.10 -8.76 12.33
CA SER A 50 9.59 -9.81 13.21
C SER A 50 10.02 -11.04 12.40
N GLY A 51 10.99 -11.79 12.95
CA GLY A 51 11.47 -13.05 12.35
C GLY A 51 12.32 -12.85 11.09
N VAL A 52 13.09 -11.76 11.01
CA VAL A 52 14.01 -11.51 9.89
C VAL A 52 15.37 -12.14 10.21
N SER A 53 15.63 -13.33 9.66
CA SER A 53 16.92 -14.03 9.81
C SER A 53 17.81 -13.95 8.56
N GLY A 54 17.39 -13.19 7.54
CA GLY A 54 18.06 -13.06 6.25
C GLY A 54 17.38 -12.02 5.36
N VAL A 55 17.83 -11.92 4.10
CA VAL A 55 17.23 -11.00 3.11
C VAL A 55 15.79 -11.42 2.83
N GLN A 56 14.86 -10.48 2.98
CA GLN A 56 13.44 -10.67 2.67
C GLN A 56 13.05 -9.76 1.51
N THR A 57 12.24 -10.28 0.59
CA THR A 57 11.61 -9.49 -0.46
C THR A 57 10.29 -8.97 0.07
N LEU A 58 10.04 -7.68 -0.08
CA LEU A 58 8.81 -7.00 0.29
C LEU A 58 8.18 -6.39 -0.95
N GLN A 59 6.88 -6.60 -1.13
CA GLN A 59 6.10 -6.10 -2.27
C GLN A 59 4.89 -5.33 -1.75
N LEU A 60 4.86 -4.03 -2.01
CA LEU A 60 3.75 -3.15 -1.68
C LEU A 60 2.90 -2.93 -2.93
N PHE A 61 1.61 -3.23 -2.84
CA PHE A 61 0.59 -2.97 -3.85
C PHE A 61 -0.34 -1.87 -3.35
N ILE A 62 -0.45 -0.81 -4.13
CA ILE A 62 -1.39 0.30 -3.91
C ILE A 62 -2.34 0.32 -5.09
N ARG A 63 -3.59 -0.08 -4.89
CA ARG A 63 -4.64 -0.02 -5.92
C ARG A 63 -5.63 1.08 -5.53
N ALA A 64 -5.75 2.07 -6.40
CA ALA A 64 -6.69 3.18 -6.27
C ALA A 64 -7.73 3.11 -7.38
N GLU A 65 -8.95 3.52 -7.07
CA GLU A 65 -10.07 3.61 -7.99
C GLU A 65 -10.79 4.93 -7.80
N ASN A 66 -11.14 5.61 -8.88
CA ASN A 66 -11.88 6.88 -8.84
C ASN A 66 -13.37 6.70 -9.20
N HIS A 67 -14.16 7.78 -9.14
CA HIS A 67 -15.61 7.76 -9.42
C HIS A 67 -15.99 7.35 -10.84
N ALA A 68 -15.08 7.53 -11.80
CA ALA A 68 -15.26 7.08 -13.16
C ALA A 68 -14.83 5.62 -13.37
N SER A 69 -14.61 4.87 -12.28
CA SER A 69 -14.16 3.48 -12.26
C SER A 69 -12.80 3.26 -12.94
N PHE A 70 -11.99 4.31 -13.09
CA PHE A 70 -10.60 4.14 -13.50
C PHE A 70 -9.81 3.55 -12.34
N VAL A 71 -9.08 2.48 -12.63
CA VAL A 71 -8.27 1.75 -11.65
C VAL A 71 -6.80 1.93 -12.00
N SER A 72 -6.00 2.32 -11.00
CA SER A 72 -4.55 2.36 -11.10
C SER A 72 -3.94 1.48 -10.01
N THR A 73 -2.91 0.73 -10.37
CA THR A 73 -2.16 -0.11 -9.45
C THR A 73 -0.69 0.26 -9.52
N GLN A 74 -0.12 0.63 -8.37
CA GLN A 74 1.31 0.82 -8.20
C GLN A 74 1.87 -0.35 -7.39
N GLU A 75 2.90 -1.00 -7.95
CA GLU A 75 3.71 -1.99 -7.24
C GLU A 75 5.06 -1.37 -6.88
N VAL A 76 5.52 -1.62 -5.65
CA VAL A 76 6.86 -1.27 -5.19
C VAL A 76 7.50 -2.49 -4.55
N THR A 77 8.60 -2.95 -5.13
CA THR A 77 9.37 -4.08 -4.62
C THR A 77 10.67 -3.57 -3.99
N PHE A 78 10.94 -4.02 -2.77
CA PHE A 78 12.13 -3.64 -2.02
C PHE A 78 12.60 -4.80 -1.14
N TYR A 79 13.84 -4.70 -0.64
CA TYR A 79 14.46 -5.76 0.16
C TYR A 79 14.72 -5.25 1.57
N ALA A 80 14.44 -6.09 2.57
CA ALA A 80 14.78 -5.84 3.95
C ALA A 80 15.82 -6.86 4.42
N GLN A 81 16.78 -6.39 5.21
CA GLN A 81 17.77 -7.21 5.90
C GLN A 81 17.75 -6.83 7.39
N PRO A 82 18.26 -7.70 8.28
CA PRO A 82 18.33 -7.41 9.72
C PRO A 82 19.03 -6.09 10.06
#